data_AF-A0A947H7U8-F1
#
_entry.id   AF-A0A947H7U8-F1
#
_cell.length_a   1.000
_cell.length_b   1.000
_cell.length_c   1.000
_cell.angle_alpha   90.00
_cell.angle_beta   90.00
_cell.angle_gamma   90.00
#
_symmetry.space_group_name_H-M   'P 1'
#
loop_
_entity.id
_entity.type
_entity.pdbx_description
1 polymer ?
#
loop_
_entity_poly.entity_id
_entity_poly.type
_entity_poly.pdbx_seq_one_letter_code
_entity_poly.pdbx_strand_id
1 'polypeptide(L)'
;MSLPQGIIPLIKAYKENQISVDDYLHGLGRSVEVCEHKKNQLKTTSVKAADRVEWERVILPGLLACLDVMIGAALEAREYAYRPDEQLLQNVVMLFAQIDQATVLLQERLGLVSAETRTVASVALDHMQVDALETALVQQGSAEAVVSLFD
;
A
#
# COMPACT_ATOMS: atom_id res chain seq x y z
N MET A 1 20.54 12.32 4.85
CA MET A 1 20.06 10.93 4.91
C MET A 1 18.99 10.77 3.84
N SER A 2 18.87 9.59 3.21
CA SER A 2 17.76 9.31 2.29
C SER A 2 16.50 8.99 3.09
N LEU A 3 15.36 9.54 2.70
CA LEU A 3 14.08 9.22 3.34
C LEU A 3 13.76 7.72 3.15
N PRO A 4 13.23 7.04 4.18
CA PRO A 4 12.69 5.69 4.03
C PRO A 4 11.64 5.64 2.92
N GLN A 5 11.57 4.51 2.20
CA GLN A 5 10.52 4.26 1.20
C GLN A 5 9.42 3.42 1.83
N GLY A 6 8.17 3.81 1.62
CA GLY A 6 7.00 3.14 2.19
C GLY A 6 6.42 3.88 3.40
N ILE A 7 5.11 3.70 3.63
CA ILE A 7 4.36 4.29 4.75
C ILE A 7 4.85 3.74 6.09
N ILE A 8 5.07 2.42 6.23
CA ILE A 8 5.46 1.81 7.51
C ILE A 8 6.88 2.24 7.94
N PRO A 9 7.91 2.21 7.05
CA PRO A 9 9.25 2.70 7.38
C PRO A 9 9.29 4.19 7.75
N LEU A 10 8.42 5.00 7.12
CA LEU A 10 8.29 6.42 7.47
C LEU A 10 7.76 6.61 8.90
N ILE A 11 6.74 5.84 9.29
CA ILE A 11 6.18 5.88 10.66
C ILE A 11 7.24 5.49 11.69
N LYS A 12 7.97 4.39 11.46
CA LYS A 12 9.04 3.93 12.36
C LYS A 12 10.13 4.99 12.54
N ALA A 13 10.67 5.49 11.43
CA ALA A 13 11.71 6.51 11.46
C ALA A 13 11.24 7.80 12.17
N TYR A 14 9.96 8.16 12.04
CA TYR A 14 9.38 9.30 12.74
C TYR A 14 9.26 9.05 14.26
N LYS A 15 8.71 7.90 14.69
CA LYS A 15 8.63 7.52 16.12
C LYS A 15 10.01 7.48 16.79
N GLU A 16 11.01 6.98 16.06
CA GLU A 16 12.39 6.87 16.53
C GLU A 16 13.16 8.21 16.47
N ASN A 17 12.50 9.32 16.10
CA ASN A 17 13.10 10.65 15.94
C ASN A 17 14.28 10.70 14.94
N GLN A 18 14.29 9.80 13.95
CA GLN A 18 15.32 9.74 12.92
C GLN A 18 15.05 10.71 11.76
N ILE A 19 13.79 11.09 11.56
CA ILE A 19 13.37 12.07 10.55
C ILE A 19 12.54 13.18 11.18
N SER A 20 12.55 14.36 10.56
CA SER A 20 11.70 15.48 11.00
C SER A 20 10.23 15.23 10.67
N VAL A 21 9.34 15.99 11.32
CA VAL A 21 7.90 15.98 10.98
C VAL A 21 7.67 16.41 9.52
N ASP A 22 8.45 17.37 9.01
CA ASP A 22 8.36 17.82 7.62
C ASP A 22 8.75 16.71 6.64
N ASP A 23 9.84 16.00 6.94
CA ASP A 23 10.30 14.83 6.17
C ASP A 23 9.29 13.70 6.17
N TYR A 24 8.68 13.41 7.33
CA TYR A 24 7.62 12.42 7.50
C TYR A 24 6.39 12.76 6.64
N LEU A 25 5.86 13.97 6.81
CA LEU A 25 4.69 14.45 6.07
C LEU A 25 4.95 14.51 4.56
N HIS A 26 6.15 14.92 4.16
CA HIS A 26 6.56 14.96 2.77
C HIS A 26 6.67 13.55 2.17
N GLY A 27 7.23 12.59 2.91
CA GLY A 27 7.27 11.18 2.51
C GLY A 27 5.88 10.60 2.28
N LEU A 28 4.95 10.82 3.22
CA LEU A 28 3.56 10.36 3.10
C LEU A 28 2.83 11.06 1.95
N GLY A 29 3.08 12.36 1.74
CA GLY A 29 2.55 13.10 0.60
C GLY A 29 2.98 12.49 -0.75
N ARG A 30 4.27 12.14 -0.90
CA ARG A 30 4.76 11.44 -2.09
C ARG A 30 4.07 10.09 -2.28
N SER A 31 3.84 9.31 -1.21
CA SER A 31 3.13 8.04 -1.30
C SER A 31 1.73 8.21 -1.87
N VAL A 32 0.99 9.24 -1.41
CA VAL A 32 -0.33 9.59 -1.96
C VAL A 32 -0.24 9.97 -3.44
N GLU A 33 0.68 10.85 -3.82
CA GLU A 33 0.87 11.28 -5.20
C GLU A 33 1.20 10.11 -6.15
N VAL A 34 2.07 9.20 -5.71
CA VAL A 34 2.43 7.99 -6.48
C VAL A 34 1.22 7.09 -6.67
N CYS A 35 0.40 6.89 -5.63
CA CYS A 35 -0.80 6.08 -5.71
C CYS A 35 -1.82 6.69 -6.68
N GLU A 36 -2.08 7.99 -6.58
CA GLU A 36 -3.00 8.70 -7.48
C GLU A 36 -2.52 8.68 -8.93
N HIS A 37 -1.21 8.88 -9.16
CA HIS A 37 -0.63 8.78 -10.49
C HIS A 37 -0.85 7.38 -11.09
N LYS A 38 -0.59 6.31 -10.32
CA LYS A 38 -0.82 4.93 -10.75
C LYS A 38 -2.29 4.62 -11.00
N LYS A 39 -3.21 5.10 -10.17
CA LYS A 39 -4.66 4.96 -10.39
C LYS A 39 -5.03 5.54 -11.76
N ASN A 40 -4.54 6.73 -12.08
CA ASN A 40 -4.80 7.37 -13.36
C ASN A 40 -4.18 6.62 -14.54
N GLN A 41 -2.94 6.13 -14.39
CA GLN A 41 -2.32 5.26 -15.39
C GLN A 41 -3.18 4.02 -15.65
N LEU A 42 -3.51 3.24 -14.61
CA LEU A 42 -4.28 2.00 -14.71
C LEU A 42 -5.64 2.18 -15.38
N LYS A 43 -6.35 3.27 -15.08
CA LYS A 43 -7.65 3.61 -15.72
C LYS A 43 -7.54 3.85 -17.22
N THR A 44 -6.36 4.25 -17.70
CA THR A 44 -6.10 4.53 -19.13
C THR A 44 -5.35 3.41 -19.84
N THR A 45 -4.88 2.39 -19.10
CA THR A 45 -4.14 1.27 -19.67
C THR A 45 -5.05 0.40 -20.54
N SER A 46 -4.64 0.23 -21.79
CA SER A 46 -5.24 -0.77 -22.68
C SER A 46 -4.63 -2.14 -22.42
N VAL A 47 -5.48 -3.15 -22.31
CA VAL A 47 -5.08 -4.57 -22.27
C VAL A 47 -5.54 -5.27 -23.55
N LYS A 48 -5.06 -6.49 -23.77
CA LYS A 48 -5.52 -7.32 -24.89
C LYS A 48 -7.03 -7.57 -24.81
N ALA A 49 -7.69 -7.63 -25.96
CA ALA A 49 -9.14 -7.89 -26.03
C ALA A 49 -9.55 -9.19 -25.32
N ALA A 50 -8.71 -10.23 -25.39
CA ALA A 50 -8.94 -11.51 -24.71
C ALA A 50 -8.90 -11.40 -23.17
N ASP A 51 -8.14 -10.44 -22.63
CA ASP A 51 -8.00 -10.23 -21.18
C ASP A 51 -9.00 -9.21 -20.63
N ARG A 52 -9.68 -8.47 -21.52
CA ARG A 52 -10.48 -7.29 -21.16
C ARG A 52 -11.58 -7.57 -20.14
N VAL A 53 -12.25 -8.71 -20.25
CA VAL A 53 -13.32 -9.08 -19.33
C VAL A 53 -12.78 -9.30 -17.92
N GLU A 54 -11.68 -10.05 -17.77
CA GLU A 54 -11.06 -10.30 -16.47
C GLU A 54 -10.44 -9.01 -15.90
N TRP A 55 -9.83 -8.21 -16.78
CA TRP A 55 -9.26 -6.91 -16.44
C TRP A 55 -10.32 -5.96 -15.87
N GLU A 56 -11.40 -5.70 -16.60
CA GLU A 56 -12.42 -4.71 -16.21
C GLU A 56 -13.25 -5.19 -15.02
N ARG A 57 -13.50 -6.51 -14.89
CA ARG A 57 -14.37 -7.05 -13.84
C ARG A 57 -13.66 -7.27 -12.51
N VAL A 58 -12.38 -7.65 -12.52
CA VAL A 58 -11.68 -8.14 -11.32
C VAL A 58 -10.37 -7.41 -11.10
N ILE A 59 -9.46 -7.45 -12.08
CA ILE A 59 -8.07 -7.02 -11.86
C ILE A 59 -7.99 -5.50 -11.67
N LEU A 60 -8.55 -4.71 -12.57
CA LEU A 60 -8.51 -3.24 -12.48
C LEU A 60 -9.23 -2.74 -11.22
N PRO A 61 -10.47 -3.16 -10.90
CA PRO A 61 -11.12 -2.76 -9.65
C PRO A 61 -10.32 -3.14 -8.41
N GLY A 62 -9.73 -4.35 -8.37
CA GLY A 62 -8.90 -4.80 -7.26
C GLY A 62 -7.64 -3.94 -7.09
N LEU A 63 -6.91 -3.67 -8.18
CA LEU A 63 -5.73 -2.80 -8.14
C LEU A 63 -6.07 -1.38 -7.68
N LEU A 64 -7.18 -0.83 -8.15
CA LEU A 64 -7.64 0.50 -7.74
C LEU A 64 -8.01 0.53 -6.24
N ALA A 65 -8.71 -0.50 -5.76
CA ALA A 65 -9.05 -0.62 -4.34
C ALA A 65 -7.79 -0.68 -3.46
N CYS A 66 -6.78 -1.47 -3.84
CA CYS A 66 -5.52 -1.50 -3.08
C CYS A 66 -4.84 -0.12 -3.02
N LEU A 67 -4.81 0.62 -4.15
CA LEU A 67 -4.25 1.98 -4.19
C LEU A 67 -5.05 2.95 -3.30
N ASP A 68 -6.39 2.84 -3.28
CA ASP A 68 -7.25 3.64 -2.40
C ASP A 68 -6.97 3.34 -0.92
N VAL A 69 -6.77 2.07 -0.57
CA VAL A 69 -6.43 1.66 0.80
C VAL A 69 -5.05 2.19 1.21
N MET A 70 -4.05 2.17 0.31
CA MET A 70 -2.73 2.77 0.60
C MET A 70 -2.81 4.28 0.80
N ILE A 71 -3.63 4.98 0.01
CA ILE A 71 -3.89 6.41 0.21
C ILE A 71 -4.52 6.63 1.60
N GLY A 72 -5.53 5.83 1.96
CA GLY A 72 -6.14 5.87 3.29
C GLY A 72 -5.12 5.67 4.41
N ALA A 73 -4.25 4.67 4.29
CA ALA A 73 -3.19 4.40 5.26
C ALA A 73 -2.21 5.57 5.38
N ALA A 74 -1.81 6.20 4.27
CA ALA A 74 -0.95 7.39 4.30
C ALA A 74 -1.64 8.58 5.00
N LEU A 75 -2.95 8.76 4.81
CA LEU A 75 -3.70 9.84 5.45
C LEU A 75 -3.87 9.62 6.95
N GLU A 76 -4.18 8.39 7.39
CA GLU A 76 -4.21 8.00 8.80
C GLU A 76 -2.83 8.19 9.47
N ALA A 77 -1.77 7.79 8.78
CA ALA A 77 -0.39 7.99 9.24
C ALA A 77 -0.06 9.49 9.37
N ARG A 78 -0.52 10.35 8.45
CA ARG A 78 -0.33 11.81 8.58
C ARG A 78 -1.01 12.37 9.82
N GLU A 79 -2.20 11.88 10.16
CA GLU A 79 -2.92 12.31 11.36
C GLU A 79 -2.12 12.02 12.64
N TYR A 80 -1.36 10.91 12.67
CA TYR A 80 -0.51 10.55 13.80
C TYR A 80 0.51 11.64 14.18
N ALA A 81 1.05 12.39 13.20
CA ALA A 81 1.99 13.48 13.48
C ALA A 81 1.35 14.68 14.21
N TYR A 82 0.05 14.88 14.04
CA TYR A 82 -0.70 15.96 14.70
C TYR A 82 -1.35 15.47 16.00
N ARG A 83 -1.72 14.19 16.03
CA ARG A 83 -2.38 13.52 17.14
C ARG A 83 -1.74 12.14 17.33
N PRO A 84 -0.74 12.00 18.21
CA PRO A 84 -0.05 10.73 18.45
C PRO A 84 -0.98 9.75 19.19
N ASP A 85 -1.83 9.08 18.42
CA ASP A 85 -2.84 8.13 18.87
C ASP A 85 -2.50 6.76 18.29
N GLU A 86 -2.15 5.80 19.15
CA GLU A 86 -1.76 4.44 18.76
C GLU A 86 -2.87 3.72 17.98
N GLN A 87 -4.14 4.14 18.13
CA GLN A 87 -5.24 3.60 17.32
C GLN A 87 -5.07 3.93 15.83
N LEU A 88 -4.48 5.07 15.49
CA LEU A 88 -4.20 5.45 14.09
C LEU A 88 -3.16 4.48 13.49
N LEU A 89 -2.13 4.12 14.26
CA LEU A 89 -1.12 3.15 13.81
C LEU A 89 -1.71 1.76 13.63
N GLN A 90 -2.62 1.35 14.53
CA GLN A 90 -3.37 0.11 14.36
C GLN A 90 -4.24 0.12 13.10
N ASN A 91 -4.91 1.23 12.80
CA ASN A 91 -5.68 1.37 11.57
C ASN A 91 -4.80 1.20 10.33
N VAL A 92 -3.63 1.84 10.30
CA VAL A 92 -2.65 1.71 9.21
C VAL A 92 -2.28 0.24 8.99
N VAL A 93 -1.94 -0.50 10.06
CA VAL A 93 -1.59 -1.92 9.94
C VAL A 93 -2.75 -2.78 9.46
N MET A 94 -3.97 -2.53 9.94
CA MET A 94 -5.17 -3.25 9.45
C MET A 94 -5.42 -2.99 7.96
N LEU A 95 -5.20 -1.77 7.48
CA LEU A 95 -5.34 -1.42 6.07
C LEU A 95 -4.31 -2.18 5.22
N PHE A 96 -3.07 -2.32 5.69
CA PHE A 96 -2.06 -3.14 4.99
C PHE A 96 -2.38 -4.63 4.99
N ALA A 97 -2.99 -5.17 6.06
CA ALA A 97 -3.47 -6.55 6.05
C ALA A 97 -4.56 -6.78 4.99
N GLN A 98 -5.42 -5.78 4.74
CA GLN A 98 -6.42 -5.86 3.65
C GLN A 98 -5.77 -5.81 2.27
N ILE A 99 -4.73 -4.98 2.09
CA ILE A 99 -3.97 -4.92 0.84
C ILE A 99 -3.30 -6.25 0.54
N ASP A 100 -2.72 -6.90 1.56
CA ASP A 100 -2.07 -8.21 1.41
C ASP A 100 -3.07 -9.28 0.94
N GLN A 101 -4.23 -9.40 1.60
CA GLN A 101 -5.29 -10.32 1.18
C GLN A 101 -5.78 -10.04 -0.25
N ALA A 102 -5.99 -8.76 -0.60
CA ALA A 102 -6.39 -8.37 -1.94
C ALA A 102 -5.30 -8.68 -2.99
N THR A 103 -4.03 -8.52 -2.62
CA THR A 103 -2.88 -8.83 -3.49
C THR A 103 -2.79 -10.33 -3.78
N VAL A 104 -3.00 -11.19 -2.78
CA VAL A 104 -3.05 -12.65 -2.97
C VAL A 104 -4.17 -13.03 -3.96
N LEU A 105 -5.38 -12.50 -3.77
CA LEU A 105 -6.50 -12.74 -4.68
C LEU A 105 -6.19 -12.25 -6.10
N LEU A 106 -5.59 -11.07 -6.24
CA LEU A 106 -5.21 -10.53 -7.54
C LEU A 106 -4.16 -11.42 -8.21
N GLN A 107 -3.15 -11.92 -7.48
CA GLN A 107 -2.12 -12.81 -8.01
C GLN A 107 -2.72 -14.10 -8.59
N GLU A 108 -3.72 -14.70 -7.93
CA GLU A 108 -4.44 -15.86 -8.48
C GLU A 108 -5.13 -15.53 -9.81
N ARG A 109 -5.76 -14.36 -9.90
CA ARG A 109 -6.47 -13.90 -11.09
C ARG A 109 -5.53 -13.54 -12.23
N LEU A 110 -4.33 -13.08 -11.93
CA LEU A 110 -3.28 -12.82 -12.93
C LEU A 110 -2.78 -14.09 -13.64
N GLY A 111 -3.08 -15.27 -13.10
CA GLY A 111 -2.89 -16.55 -13.78
C GLY A 111 -3.76 -16.73 -15.03
N LEU A 112 -4.85 -15.98 -15.15
CA LEU A 112 -5.88 -16.13 -16.19
C LEU A 112 -5.71 -15.19 -17.39
N VAL A 113 -4.80 -14.23 -17.30
CA VAL A 113 -4.55 -13.22 -18.33
C VAL A 113 -3.19 -13.44 -19.01
N SER A 114 -3.01 -12.81 -20.17
CA SER A 114 -1.74 -12.86 -20.88
C SER A 114 -0.57 -12.30 -20.04
N ALA A 115 0.64 -12.73 -20.38
CA ALA A 115 1.87 -12.29 -19.71
C ALA A 115 2.03 -10.76 -19.73
N GLU A 116 1.62 -10.10 -20.82
CA GLU A 116 1.69 -8.64 -20.94
C GLU A 116 0.75 -7.93 -19.94
N THR A 117 -0.50 -8.39 -19.85
CA THR A 117 -1.46 -7.87 -18.86
C THR A 117 -1.00 -8.17 -17.43
N ARG A 118 -0.38 -9.32 -17.21
CA ARG A 118 0.26 -9.66 -15.94
C ARG A 118 1.38 -8.68 -15.59
N THR A 119 2.27 -8.35 -16.54
CA THR A 119 3.34 -7.37 -16.31
C THR A 119 2.79 -6.00 -15.91
N VAL A 120 1.73 -5.52 -16.57
CA VAL A 120 1.06 -4.26 -16.20
C VAL A 120 0.59 -4.31 -14.75
N ALA A 121 -0.09 -5.39 -14.36
CA ALA A 121 -0.60 -5.53 -13.01
C ALA A 121 0.52 -5.71 -11.96
N SER A 122 1.56 -6.50 -12.26
CA SER A 122 2.69 -6.70 -11.35
C SER A 122 3.43 -5.40 -11.05
N VAL A 123 3.65 -4.54 -12.05
CA VAL A 123 4.28 -3.21 -11.82
C VAL A 123 3.44 -2.33 -10.89
N ALA A 124 2.11 -2.49 -10.88
CA ALA A 124 1.24 -1.83 -9.92
C ALA A 124 1.36 -2.45 -8.52
N LEU A 125 1.43 -3.77 -8.43
CA LEU A 125 1.53 -4.52 -7.16
C LEU A 125 2.90 -4.40 -6.47
N ASP A 126 4.01 -4.35 -7.21
CA ASP A 126 5.36 -4.30 -6.62
C ASP A 126 5.56 -3.07 -5.72
N HIS A 127 4.88 -1.96 -6.02
CA HIS A 127 4.88 -0.76 -5.16
C HIS A 127 4.08 -0.94 -3.87
N MET A 128 3.09 -1.84 -3.86
CA MET A 128 2.30 -2.15 -2.67
C MET A 128 3.05 -3.11 -1.73
N GLN A 129 4.01 -3.87 -2.27
CA GLN A 129 4.75 -4.89 -1.53
C GLN A 129 5.85 -4.34 -0.62
N VAL A 130 6.38 -3.14 -0.90
CA VAL A 130 7.43 -2.51 -0.06
C VAL A 130 6.94 -2.36 1.38
N ASP A 131 5.68 -1.97 1.57
CA ASP A 131 5.06 -1.83 2.89
C ASP A 131 4.44 -3.14 3.41
N ALA A 132 3.88 -3.96 2.52
CA ALA A 132 3.24 -5.23 2.92
C ALA A 132 4.25 -6.20 3.57
N LEU A 133 5.50 -6.24 3.09
CA LEU A 133 6.57 -7.10 3.63
C LEU A 133 6.87 -6.82 5.11
N GLU A 134 6.78 -5.57 5.56
CA GLU A 134 7.01 -5.24 6.98
C GLU A 134 5.81 -5.58 7.86
N THR A 135 4.59 -5.57 7.29
CA THR A 135 3.35 -5.93 8.00
C THR A 135 3.05 -7.42 8.05
N ALA A 136 3.68 -8.23 7.18
CA ALA A 136 3.49 -9.69 7.14
C ALA A 136 3.86 -10.38 8.47
N LEU A 137 4.75 -9.77 9.26
CA LEU A 137 5.12 -10.24 10.61
C LEU A 137 3.99 -10.05 11.65
N VAL A 138 3.09 -9.09 11.43
CA VAL A 138 2.03 -8.74 12.39
C VAL A 138 0.78 -9.63 12.23
N GLN A 139 0.60 -10.25 11.06
CA GLN A 139 -0.56 -11.11 10.76
C GLN A 139 -0.62 -12.40 11.60
N GLN A 140 0.42 -12.76 12.36
CA GLN A 140 0.42 -13.96 13.22
C GLN A 140 -0.19 -13.78 14.63
N GLY A 141 -0.73 -12.60 14.95
CA GLY A 141 -1.71 -12.44 16.02
C GLY A 141 -1.28 -11.61 17.23
N SER A 142 -2.30 -10.99 17.85
CA SER A 142 -2.29 -10.07 19.01
C SER A 142 -2.07 -8.59 18.64
N ALA A 143 -2.84 -7.69 19.27
CA ALA A 143 -2.62 -6.25 19.26
C ALA A 143 -1.21 -5.87 19.78
N GLU A 144 -0.57 -6.76 20.55
CA GLU A 144 0.84 -6.63 20.96
C GLU A 144 1.81 -6.71 19.79
N ALA A 145 1.47 -7.38 18.68
CA ALA A 145 2.32 -7.44 17.49
C ALA A 145 2.33 -6.12 16.70
N VAL A 146 1.26 -5.33 16.80
CA VAL A 146 1.20 -3.98 16.20
C VAL A 146 2.07 -3.01 17.00
N VAL A 147 2.00 -3.10 18.33
CA VAL A 147 2.84 -2.32 19.25
C VAL A 147 4.32 -2.65 19.01
N SER A 148 4.66 -3.95 18.91
CA SER A 148 6.01 -4.44 18.56
C SER A 148 6.50 -4.03 17.15
N LEU A 149 5.61 -3.75 16.19
CA LEU A 149 6.03 -3.27 14.86
C LEU A 149 6.61 -1.86 14.92
N PHE A 150 6.16 -1.04 15.87
CA PHE A 150 6.48 0.37 15.94
C PHE A 150 7.25 0.76 17.22
N ASP A 151 7.64 -0.21 18.04
CA ASP A 151 8.46 -0.07 19.26
C ASP A 151 9.91 -0.53 19.00
#